data_AF-A0A7W1IDB1-F1
#
_entry.id   AF-A0A7W1IDB1-F1
#
_cell.length_a   1.000
_cell.length_b   1.000
_cell.length_c   1.000
_cell.angle_alpha   90.00
_cell.angle_beta   90.00
_cell.angle_gamma   90.00
#
_symmetry.space_group_name_H-M   'P 1'
#
loop_
_entity.id
_entity.type
_entity.pdbx_description
1 polymer ?
#
loop_
_entity_poly.entity_id
_entity_poly.type
_entity_poly.pdbx_seq_one_letter_code
_entity_poly.pdbx_strand_id
1 'polypeptide(L)'
;MRSGCRSALAAAALLSGALALVPAPAQAQATASGALTRPGATFRFSRDAGHTLRVLWDESNAAHEERVACLAADVRQDTVFVTHAVPLAGHGADSMGIAAQSSIDRCGPPAWRGTVHTHIAEYADGRPSARFSAQDRGVMQRWYERWHADGVFCLLYSADDAHCEADGVVGGMRARPRMTR
;
A
#
# COMPACT_ATOMS: atom_id res chain seq x y z
N MET A 1 -6.82 57.23 14.14
CA MET A 1 -8.17 57.56 14.64
C MET A 1 -8.93 58.28 13.53
N ARG A 2 -10.21 57.91 13.34
CA ARG A 2 -11.25 58.50 12.47
C ARG A 2 -11.64 57.70 11.22
N SER A 3 -12.90 57.25 11.31
CA SER A 3 -13.97 57.41 10.30
C SER A 3 -14.15 56.37 9.19
N GLY A 4 -15.40 55.90 9.09
CA GLY A 4 -15.99 55.24 7.92
C GLY A 4 -17.03 54.16 8.30
N CYS A 5 -18.14 54.48 8.96
CA CYS A 5 -19.46 54.74 8.35
C CYS A 5 -19.92 53.66 7.35
N ARG A 6 -20.82 52.77 7.80
CA ARG A 6 -22.27 52.74 7.46
C ARG A 6 -22.58 52.18 6.07
N SER A 7 -23.33 51.08 6.01
CA SER A 7 -24.78 51.12 5.72
C SER A 7 -25.36 49.73 5.54
N ALA A 8 -26.52 49.53 6.16
CA ALA A 8 -27.43 48.42 5.95
C ALA A 8 -28.12 48.50 4.58
N LEU A 9 -28.67 47.37 4.12
CA LEU A 9 -29.76 47.14 3.15
C LEU A 9 -29.86 45.60 3.01
N ALA A 10 -30.98 44.92 2.87
CA ALA A 10 -32.40 45.22 2.94
C ALA A 10 -33.11 43.85 3.08
N ALA A 11 -34.26 43.83 3.76
CA ALA A 11 -35.17 42.69 3.71
C ALA A 11 -35.88 42.65 2.34
N ALA A 12 -36.06 41.45 1.78
CA ALA A 12 -37.01 41.20 0.71
C ALA A 12 -37.64 39.81 0.86
N ALA A 13 -38.92 39.76 0.55
CA ALA A 13 -39.89 38.77 0.99
C ALA A 13 -39.89 37.47 0.18
N LEU A 14 -40.26 36.42 0.89
CA LEU A 14 -41.12 35.28 0.56
C LEU A 14 -41.62 35.16 -0.90
N LEU A 15 -41.37 34.00 -1.51
CA LEU A 15 -42.32 33.35 -2.40
C LEU A 15 -42.32 31.83 -2.18
N SER A 16 -43.49 31.35 -1.78
CA SER A 16 -43.85 29.95 -1.61
C SER A 16 -43.85 29.22 -2.96
N GLY A 17 -43.12 28.12 -3.04
CA GLY A 17 -43.21 27.16 -4.14
C GLY A 17 -43.34 25.76 -3.57
N ALA A 18 -44.57 25.26 -3.49
CA ALA A 18 -44.86 23.86 -3.20
C ALA A 18 -44.52 23.01 -4.43
N LEU A 19 -43.51 22.14 -4.31
CA LEU A 19 -43.23 21.08 -5.27
C LEU A 19 -43.33 19.73 -4.57
N ALA A 20 -44.11 18.86 -5.18
CA ALA A 20 -44.64 17.63 -4.65
C ALA A 20 -43.56 16.63 -4.23
N LEU A 21 -43.79 15.99 -3.08
CA LEU A 21 -43.11 14.76 -2.68
C LEU A 21 -43.50 13.63 -3.64
N VAL A 22 -42.58 13.24 -4.51
CA VAL A 22 -42.62 11.92 -5.16
C VAL A 22 -41.85 10.96 -4.26
N PRO A 23 -42.48 9.96 -3.62
CA PRO A 23 -41.73 8.92 -2.93
C PRO A 23 -41.01 8.06 -3.96
N ALA A 24 -39.69 8.21 -4.04
CA ALA A 24 -38.84 7.29 -4.78
C ALA A 24 -38.93 5.90 -4.12
N PRO A 25 -39.14 4.81 -4.87
CA PRO A 25 -38.95 3.48 -4.33
C PRO A 25 -37.46 3.31 -4.01
N ALA A 26 -37.12 3.31 -2.73
CA ALA A 26 -35.84 2.84 -2.24
C ALA A 26 -35.79 1.33 -2.48
N GLN A 27 -35.45 0.92 -3.71
CA GLN A 27 -34.93 -0.42 -3.95
C GLN A 27 -33.55 -0.46 -3.30
N ALA A 28 -33.52 -0.78 -2.01
CA ALA A 28 -32.37 -1.31 -1.33
C ALA A 28 -31.99 -2.60 -2.07
N GLN A 29 -31.21 -2.45 -3.14
CA GLN A 29 -30.42 -3.54 -3.68
C GLN A 29 -29.42 -3.86 -2.58
N ALA A 30 -29.80 -4.83 -1.74
CA ALA A 30 -28.84 -5.69 -1.10
C ALA A 30 -28.10 -6.43 -2.22
N THR A 31 -27.20 -5.72 -2.90
CA THR A 31 -26.05 -6.37 -3.49
C THR A 31 -25.32 -6.94 -2.30
N ALA A 32 -25.64 -8.19 -1.99
CA ALA A 32 -24.68 -9.12 -1.45
C ALA A 32 -23.49 -9.10 -2.41
N SER A 33 -22.64 -8.08 -2.27
CA SER A 33 -21.23 -8.20 -2.57
C SER A 33 -20.72 -9.16 -1.50
N GLY A 34 -21.07 -10.44 -1.67
CA GLY A 34 -20.19 -11.50 -1.27
C GLY A 34 -18.91 -11.21 -2.05
N ALA A 35 -18.03 -10.41 -1.42
CA ALA A 35 -16.63 -10.43 -1.74
C ALA A 35 -16.26 -11.90 -1.60
N LEU A 36 -16.28 -12.61 -2.73
CA LEU A 36 -15.60 -13.88 -2.86
C LEU A 36 -14.15 -13.52 -2.57
N THR A 37 -13.74 -13.68 -1.31
CA THR A 37 -12.37 -13.59 -0.87
C THR A 37 -11.62 -14.61 -1.70
N ARG A 38 -11.07 -14.16 -2.83
CA ARG A 38 -10.41 -15.02 -3.79
C ARG A 38 -9.12 -15.50 -3.11
N PRO A 39 -8.72 -16.78 -3.27
CA PRO A 39 -7.50 -17.29 -2.65
C PRO A 39 -6.33 -16.35 -2.98
N GLY A 40 -5.62 -15.90 -1.94
CA GLY A 40 -4.46 -15.04 -2.10
C GLY A 40 -3.37 -15.73 -2.93
N ALA A 41 -2.54 -14.94 -3.60
CA ALA A 41 -1.42 -15.47 -4.36
C ALA A 41 -0.52 -16.35 -3.46
N THR A 42 -0.06 -17.48 -3.99
CA THR A 42 0.91 -18.33 -3.30
C THR A 42 2.31 -17.77 -3.50
N PHE A 43 3.07 -17.59 -2.42
CA PHE A 43 4.46 -17.15 -2.50
C PHE A 43 5.43 -18.32 -2.33
N ARG A 44 6.48 -18.33 -3.16
CA ARG A 44 7.58 -19.30 -3.10
C ARG A 44 8.89 -18.55 -3.20
N PHE A 45 9.81 -18.85 -2.28
CA PHE A 45 11.13 -18.25 -2.23
C PHE A 45 12.16 -19.28 -2.68
N SER A 46 13.09 -18.86 -3.54
CA SER A 46 14.29 -19.64 -3.80
C SER A 46 15.10 -19.79 -2.51
N ARG A 47 16.03 -20.76 -2.50
CA ARG A 47 16.96 -20.92 -1.36
C ARG A 47 17.79 -19.65 -1.13
N ASP A 48 18.25 -19.03 -2.22
CA ASP A 48 19.07 -17.82 -2.18
C ASP A 48 18.28 -16.62 -1.64
N ALA A 49 17.07 -16.41 -2.13
CA ALA A 49 16.17 -15.39 -1.61
C ALA A 49 15.89 -15.62 -0.12
N GLY A 50 15.51 -16.84 0.28
CA GLY A 50 15.24 -17.16 1.68
C GLY A 50 16.44 -16.92 2.61
N HIS A 51 17.65 -17.30 2.19
CA HIS A 51 18.87 -17.00 2.94
C HIS A 51 19.09 -15.49 3.08
N THR A 52 18.97 -14.74 1.99
CA THR A 52 19.17 -13.29 2.01
C THR A 52 18.15 -12.57 2.89
N LEU A 53 16.88 -12.99 2.86
CA LEU A 53 15.83 -12.42 3.71
C LEU A 53 16.08 -12.69 5.19
N ARG A 54 16.60 -13.87 5.55
CA ARG A 54 16.99 -14.17 6.93
C ARG A 54 18.17 -13.31 7.41
N VAL A 55 19.20 -13.16 6.57
CA VAL A 55 20.32 -12.26 6.87
C VAL A 55 19.84 -10.82 7.04
N LEU A 56 18.94 -10.35 6.15
CA LEU A 56 18.34 -9.01 6.26
C LEU A 56 17.60 -8.84 7.59
N TRP A 57 16.83 -9.85 8.02
CA TRP A 57 16.14 -9.86 9.31
C TRP A 57 17.12 -9.77 10.48
N ASP A 58 18.14 -10.62 10.50
CA ASP A 58 19.13 -10.67 11.58
C ASP A 58 19.87 -9.33 11.71
N GLU A 59 20.24 -8.72 10.58
CA GLU A 59 20.88 -7.42 10.53
C GLU A 59 19.96 -6.28 11.01
N SER A 60 18.68 -6.31 10.62
CA SER A 60 17.68 -5.35 11.11
C SER A 60 17.53 -5.44 12.62
N ASN A 61 17.38 -6.67 13.13
CA ASN A 61 17.17 -6.91 14.56
C ASN A 61 18.42 -6.53 15.38
N ALA A 62 19.61 -6.88 14.91
CA ALA A 62 20.87 -6.51 15.58
C ALA A 62 21.08 -4.98 15.63
N ALA A 63 20.69 -4.28 14.57
CA ALA A 63 20.81 -2.82 14.50
C ALA A 63 19.67 -2.07 15.19
N HIS A 64 18.55 -2.74 15.50
CA HIS A 64 17.27 -2.10 15.84
C HIS A 64 16.86 -1.06 14.79
N GLU A 65 17.09 -1.38 13.51
CA GLU A 65 16.70 -0.56 12.36
C GLU A 65 15.87 -1.41 11.38
N GLU A 66 14.84 -0.82 10.79
CA GLU A 66 14.17 -1.48 9.67
C GLU A 66 15.06 -1.43 8.43
N ARG A 67 15.02 -2.45 7.59
CA ARG A 67 15.81 -2.51 6.37
C ARG A 67 14.94 -2.94 5.20
N VAL A 68 15.44 -2.65 4.01
CA VAL A 68 14.73 -2.93 2.77
C VAL A 68 15.63 -3.66 1.77
N ALA A 69 15.02 -4.48 0.92
CA ALA A 69 15.68 -5.12 -0.21
C ALA A 69 14.82 -5.05 -1.47
N CYS A 70 15.47 -5.07 -2.63
CA CYS A 70 14.78 -5.28 -3.90
C CYS A 70 14.46 -6.76 -4.09
N LEU A 71 13.32 -7.07 -4.70
CA LEU A 71 12.90 -8.44 -5.01
C LEU A 71 12.89 -8.66 -6.53
N ALA A 72 13.61 -9.68 -6.98
CA ALA A 72 13.41 -10.25 -8.30
C ALA A 72 12.38 -11.37 -8.18
N ALA A 73 11.35 -11.33 -9.01
CA ALA A 73 10.28 -12.32 -8.98
C ALA A 73 9.78 -12.67 -10.37
N ASP A 74 9.24 -13.87 -10.50
CA ASP A 74 8.46 -14.33 -11.65
C ASP A 74 7.03 -14.63 -11.18
N VAL A 75 6.05 -14.00 -11.82
CA VAL A 75 4.64 -14.17 -11.51
C VAL A 75 4.05 -15.14 -12.51
N ARG A 76 3.63 -16.31 -12.03
CA ARG A 76 3.04 -17.37 -12.85
C ARG A 76 1.67 -17.73 -12.32
N GLN A 77 0.63 -17.33 -13.05
CA GLN A 77 -0.76 -17.56 -12.67
C GLN A 77 -1.08 -16.99 -11.28
N ASP A 78 -1.24 -17.84 -10.28
CA ASP A 78 -1.54 -17.50 -8.89
C ASP A 78 -0.30 -17.59 -7.97
N THR A 79 0.87 -17.90 -8.52
CA THR A 79 2.09 -18.13 -7.75
C THR A 79 3.16 -17.10 -8.08
N VAL A 80 3.72 -16.48 -7.06
CA VAL A 80 4.86 -15.56 -7.14
C VAL A 80 6.12 -16.30 -6.69
N PHE A 81 7.07 -16.45 -7.61
CA PHE A 81 8.38 -17.05 -7.34
C PHE A 81 9.40 -15.93 -7.13
N VAL A 82 9.73 -15.66 -5.87
CA VAL A 82 10.82 -14.73 -5.52
C VAL A 82 12.14 -15.47 -5.71
N THR A 83 12.90 -15.07 -6.73
CA THR A 83 14.11 -15.78 -7.15
C THR A 83 15.37 -15.24 -6.50
N HIS A 84 15.40 -13.94 -6.22
CA HIS A 84 16.56 -13.27 -5.62
C HIS A 84 16.10 -12.02 -4.86
N ALA A 85 16.86 -11.66 -3.82
CA ALA A 85 16.68 -10.43 -3.05
C ALA A 85 18.03 -9.72 -2.92
N VAL A 86 18.03 -8.39 -2.96
CA VAL A 86 19.27 -7.60 -2.75
C VAL A 86 19.00 -6.49 -1.73
N PRO A 87 19.63 -6.56 -0.54
CA PRO A 87 19.56 -5.51 0.46
C PRO A 87 20.00 -4.16 -0.11
N LEU A 88 19.25 -3.10 0.21
CA LEU A 88 19.68 -1.76 -0.07
C LEU A 88 20.52 -1.24 1.08
N ALA A 89 21.72 -0.74 0.76
CA ALA A 89 22.53 -0.01 1.71
C ALA A 89 21.81 1.28 2.13
N GLY A 90 21.54 1.41 3.42
CA GLY A 90 21.02 2.62 4.06
C GLY A 90 21.30 2.56 5.56
N HIS A 91 21.66 3.72 6.14
CA HIS A 91 21.77 3.91 7.59
C HIS A 91 20.62 4.82 8.04
N GLY A 92 20.00 4.54 9.18
CA GLY A 92 18.86 5.33 9.66
C GLY A 92 17.56 5.03 8.92
N ALA A 93 17.41 3.77 8.51
CA ALA A 93 16.20 3.28 7.88
C ALA A 93 15.12 3.09 8.97
N ASP A 94 14.38 4.16 9.23
CA ASP A 94 13.11 4.06 9.92
C ASP A 94 12.03 3.56 8.95
N SER A 95 11.03 2.85 9.49
CA SER A 95 9.80 2.48 8.79
C SER A 95 9.08 3.67 8.14
N MET A 96 9.45 4.88 8.55
CA MET A 96 8.65 6.08 8.36
C MET A 96 9.04 6.91 7.13
N GLY A 97 10.23 6.77 6.55
CA GLY A 97 10.51 7.56 5.35
C GLY A 97 11.70 7.15 4.48
N ILE A 98 12.87 6.97 5.07
CA ILE A 98 14.12 6.96 4.29
C ILE A 98 14.31 5.64 3.53
N ALA A 99 14.08 4.52 4.21
CA ALA A 99 14.25 3.19 3.62
C ALA A 99 13.24 2.94 2.48
N ALA A 100 11.99 3.32 2.73
CA ALA A 100 10.89 3.17 1.79
C ALA A 100 11.07 3.99 0.50
N GLN A 101 11.60 5.21 0.58
CA GLN A 101 11.85 6.00 -0.64
C GLN A 101 12.99 5.40 -1.47
N SER A 102 14.05 4.93 -0.81
CA SER A 102 15.20 4.31 -1.51
C SER A 102 14.81 3.07 -2.30
N SER A 103 13.84 2.29 -1.81
CA SER A 103 13.33 1.10 -2.50
C SER A 103 12.52 1.46 -3.74
N ILE A 104 11.69 2.50 -3.68
CA ILE A 104 10.97 3.03 -4.84
C ILE A 104 11.93 3.54 -5.92
N ASP A 105 12.99 4.24 -5.54
CA ASP A 105 13.91 4.83 -6.51
C ASP A 105 14.78 3.80 -7.23
N ARG A 106 15.14 2.70 -6.55
CA ARG A 106 16.15 1.74 -7.01
C ARG A 106 15.59 0.40 -7.46
N CYS A 107 14.50 -0.08 -6.87
CA CYS A 107 14.00 -1.44 -7.10
C CYS A 107 13.04 -1.52 -8.29
N GLY A 108 13.27 -0.82 -9.39
CA GLY A 108 12.34 -0.80 -10.53
C GLY A 108 12.47 -1.95 -11.55
N PRO A 109 11.45 -2.17 -12.39
CA PRO A 109 11.55 -3.05 -13.57
C PRO A 109 12.64 -2.59 -14.58
N PRO A 110 13.16 -3.50 -15.42
CA PRO A 110 12.80 -4.93 -15.53
C PRO A 110 13.54 -5.84 -14.54
N ALA A 111 14.61 -5.35 -13.92
CA ALA A 111 15.45 -6.16 -13.03
C ALA A 111 14.71 -6.59 -11.76
N TRP A 112 13.88 -5.69 -11.23
CA TRP A 112 13.16 -5.89 -9.98
C TRP A 112 11.65 -5.86 -10.21
N ARG A 113 10.94 -6.66 -9.44
CA ARG A 113 9.47 -6.74 -9.45
C ARG A 113 8.85 -6.27 -8.15
N GLY A 114 9.66 -5.87 -7.18
CA GLY A 114 9.14 -5.59 -5.86
C GLY A 114 10.16 -5.15 -4.83
N THR A 115 9.67 -4.99 -3.60
CA THR A 115 10.47 -4.66 -2.43
C THR A 115 10.04 -5.50 -1.24
N VAL A 116 10.96 -5.68 -0.28
CA VAL A 116 10.67 -6.27 1.03
C VAL A 116 11.18 -5.35 2.11
N HIS A 117 10.40 -5.15 3.16
CA HIS A 117 10.74 -4.34 4.32
C HIS A 117 10.73 -5.22 5.58
N THR A 118 11.62 -4.98 6.55
CA THR A 118 11.55 -5.64 7.86
C THR A 118 10.75 -4.81 8.84
N HIS A 119 9.84 -5.42 9.60
CA HIS A 119 9.20 -4.81 10.77
C HIS A 119 9.85 -5.35 12.04
N ILE A 120 10.57 -4.49 12.75
CA ILE A 120 11.20 -4.86 14.03
C ILE A 120 10.57 -4.13 15.22
N ALA A 121 9.73 -3.11 14.98
CA ALA A 121 9.01 -2.42 16.03
C ALA A 121 7.94 -3.35 16.63
N GLU A 122 8.11 -3.70 17.90
CA GLU A 122 7.20 -4.58 18.62
C GLU A 122 5.94 -3.82 19.08
N TYR A 123 4.78 -4.50 19.01
CA TYR A 123 3.59 -4.06 19.74
C TYR A 123 3.71 -4.34 21.24
N ALA A 124 2.71 -3.92 22.01
CA ALA A 124 2.66 -4.16 23.46
C ALA A 124 2.71 -5.64 23.87
N ASP A 125 2.46 -6.57 22.94
CA ASP A 125 2.58 -8.02 23.13
C ASP A 125 3.96 -8.59 22.79
N GLY A 126 4.95 -7.72 22.51
CA GLY A 126 6.33 -8.10 22.21
C GLY A 126 6.52 -8.74 20.83
N ARG A 127 5.57 -8.56 19.90
CA ARG A 127 5.66 -9.12 18.54
C ARG A 127 5.59 -8.02 17.48
N PRO A 128 6.43 -8.10 16.43
CA PRO A 128 6.30 -7.20 15.29
C PRO A 128 5.01 -7.43 14.50
N SER A 129 4.57 -6.39 13.80
CA SER A 129 3.38 -6.47 12.96
C SER A 129 3.58 -7.32 11.72
N ALA A 130 2.76 -8.37 11.58
CA ALA A 130 2.67 -9.17 10.36
C ALA A 130 1.76 -8.53 9.27
N ARG A 131 1.30 -7.29 9.46
CA ARG A 131 0.36 -6.63 8.54
C ARG A 131 0.95 -5.35 7.96
N PHE A 132 0.59 -5.07 6.72
CA PHE A 132 0.86 -3.78 6.09
C PHE A 132 0.16 -2.64 6.82
N SER A 133 0.96 -1.66 7.22
CA SER A 133 0.53 -0.37 7.74
C SER A 133 -0.01 0.53 6.61
N ALA A 134 -0.62 1.66 6.98
CA ALA A 134 -1.03 2.65 5.98
C ALA A 134 0.17 3.22 5.20
N GLN A 135 1.33 3.32 5.86
CA GLN A 135 2.58 3.78 5.26
C GLN A 135 3.07 2.81 4.19
N ASP A 136 3.03 1.49 4.47
CA ASP A 136 3.40 0.46 3.49
C ASP A 136 2.50 0.50 2.26
N ARG A 137 1.19 0.70 2.46
CA ARG A 137 0.24 0.89 1.35
C ARG A 137 0.59 2.12 0.52
N GLY A 138 1.05 3.20 1.15
CA GLY A 138 1.58 4.38 0.45
C GLY A 138 2.84 4.09 -0.37
N VAL A 139 3.70 3.15 0.05
CA VAL A 139 4.84 2.67 -0.75
C VAL A 139 4.35 1.93 -1.99
N MET A 140 3.39 1.02 -1.83
CA MET A 140 2.79 0.29 -2.97
C MET A 140 2.16 1.23 -3.99
N GLN A 141 1.47 2.27 -3.53
CA GLN A 141 0.94 3.31 -4.40
C GLN A 141 2.04 4.07 -5.15
N ARG A 142 3.07 4.56 -4.43
CA ARG A 142 4.20 5.29 -5.03
C ARG A 142 4.98 4.45 -6.04
N TRP A 143 5.11 3.15 -5.79
CA TRP A 143 5.67 2.22 -6.75
C TRP A 143 4.92 2.26 -8.07
N TYR A 144 3.59 2.13 -8.03
CA TYR A 144 2.77 2.16 -9.23
C TYR A 144 2.85 3.52 -9.94
N GLU A 145 2.75 4.61 -9.19
CA GLU A 145 2.86 5.97 -9.75
C GLU A 145 4.20 6.20 -10.46
N ARG A 146 5.29 5.63 -9.94
CA ARG A 146 6.61 5.75 -10.55
C ARG A 146 6.79 4.82 -11.74
N TRP A 147 6.59 3.52 -11.54
CA TRP A 147 6.98 2.49 -12.49
C TRP A 147 5.87 2.06 -13.43
N HIS A 148 4.63 2.49 -13.16
CA HIS A 148 3.42 2.14 -13.93
C HIS A 148 3.25 0.63 -14.09
N ALA A 149 3.65 -0.12 -13.07
CA ALA A 149 3.66 -1.56 -13.05
C ALA A 149 3.17 -2.07 -11.70
N ASP A 150 2.48 -3.21 -11.73
CA ASP A 150 2.17 -3.94 -10.50
C ASP A 150 3.47 -4.41 -9.82
N GLY A 151 3.46 -4.50 -8.49
CA GLY A 151 4.62 -4.84 -7.69
C GLY A 151 4.37 -6.01 -6.74
N VAL A 152 5.47 -6.65 -6.32
CA VAL A 152 5.52 -7.67 -5.27
C VAL A 152 6.05 -7.00 -4.00
N PHE A 153 5.28 -7.06 -2.92
CA PHE A 153 5.65 -6.43 -1.66
C PHE A 153 5.62 -7.45 -0.53
N CYS A 154 6.66 -7.46 0.29
CA CYS A 154 6.74 -8.36 1.44
C CYS A 154 7.11 -7.59 2.71
N LEU A 155 6.61 -8.07 3.84
CA LEU A 155 7.02 -7.68 5.18
C LEU A 155 7.66 -8.87 5.87
N LEU A 156 8.91 -8.74 6.29
CA LEU A 156 9.55 -9.68 7.21
C LEU A 156 9.25 -9.23 8.63
N TYR A 157 8.66 -10.11 9.41
CA TYR A 157 8.33 -9.84 10.83
C TYR A 157 8.92 -10.91 11.76
N SER A 158 9.64 -11.89 11.20
CA SER A 158 10.45 -12.88 11.90
C SER A 158 11.56 -13.37 10.97
N ALA A 159 12.47 -14.21 11.49
CA ALA A 159 13.56 -14.83 10.71
C ALA A 159 13.06 -15.83 9.66
N ASP A 160 11.84 -16.34 9.81
CA ASP A 160 11.28 -17.42 8.99
C ASP A 160 9.94 -17.07 8.34
N ASP A 161 9.34 -15.93 8.72
CA ASP A 161 8.01 -15.53 8.25
C ASP A 161 8.02 -14.21 7.50
N ALA A 162 7.21 -14.18 6.44
CA ALA A 162 6.94 -13.01 5.64
C ALA A 162 5.45 -12.92 5.30
N HIS A 163 4.88 -11.72 5.38
CA HIS A 163 3.56 -11.43 4.79
C HIS A 163 3.77 -10.74 3.45
N CYS A 164 3.28 -11.34 2.36
CA CYS A 164 3.49 -10.82 1.01
C CYS A 164 2.18 -10.60 0.27
N GLU A 165 2.19 -9.56 -0.57
CA GLU A 165 1.11 -9.23 -1.49
C GLU A 165 1.70 -8.88 -2.85
N ALA A 166 0.99 -9.23 -3.91
CA ALA A 166 1.37 -8.89 -5.26
C ALA A 166 0.14 -8.34 -5.97
N ASP A 167 0.21 -7.05 -6.32
CA ASP A 167 -0.81 -6.43 -7.15
C ASP A 167 -0.76 -7.05 -8.56
N GLY A 168 -1.89 -7.05 -9.28
CA GLY A 168 -1.97 -7.63 -10.63
C GLY A 168 -2.04 -9.15 -10.70
N VAL A 169 -1.72 -9.88 -9.62
CA VAL A 169 -1.88 -11.35 -9.54
C VAL A 169 -3.33 -11.74 -9.23
N VAL A 170 -4.10 -10.85 -8.61
CA VAL A 170 -5.56 -10.92 -8.52
C VAL A 170 -6.12 -9.51 -8.62
N GLY A 171 -6.93 -9.24 -9.65
CA GLY A 171 -7.42 -7.89 -9.98
C GLY A 171 -8.08 -7.14 -8.82
N GLY A 172 -7.56 -5.94 -8.56
CA GLY A 172 -8.11 -4.92 -7.66
C GLY A 172 -6.97 -4.18 -6.96
N MET A 173 -6.39 -3.11 -7.51
CA MET A 173 -7.05 -1.84 -7.80
C MET A 173 -6.69 -1.32 -9.20
N ARG A 174 -7.61 -1.50 -10.18
CA ARG A 174 -7.60 -0.64 -11.36
C ARG A 174 -8.59 0.50 -11.13
N ALA A 175 -8.08 1.68 -10.77
CA ALA A 175 -8.79 2.89 -11.15
C ALA A 175 -8.78 2.95 -12.68
N ARG A 176 -9.86 2.50 -13.32
CA ARG A 176 -10.05 2.77 -14.76
C ARG A 176 -10.00 4.28 -14.95
N PRO A 177 -9.25 4.83 -15.93
CA PRO A 177 -9.40 6.22 -16.28
C PRO A 177 -10.87 6.46 -16.68
N ARG A 178 -11.54 7.41 -16.01
CA ARG A 178 -12.84 7.90 -16.48
C ARG A 178 -12.61 8.54 -17.85
N MET A 179 -13.14 7.94 -18.90
CA MET A 179 -13.39 8.69 -20.14
C MET A 179 -14.51 9.68 -19.83
N THR A 180 -14.14 10.94 -19.63
CA THR A 180 -15.10 12.05 -19.74
C THR A 180 -15.55 12.14 -21.19
N ARG A 181 -16.86 12.10 -21.39
CA ARG A 181 -17.50 12.33 -22.69
C ARG A 181 -17.69 13.82 -22.91
#